data_AF-A0A1X7U2G9-F1
#
_entry.id   AF-A0A1X7U2G9-F1
#
_cell.length_a   1.000
_cell.length_b   1.000
_cell.length_c   1.000
_cell.angle_alpha   90.00
_cell.angle_beta   90.00
_cell.angle_gamma   90.00
#
_symmetry.space_group_name_H-M   'P 1'
#
loop_
_entity.id
_entity.type
_entity.pdbx_description
1 polymer ?
#
loop_
_entity_poly.entity_id
_entity_poly.type
_entity_poly.pdbx_seq_one_letter_code
_entity_poly.pdbx_strand_id
1 'polypeptide(L)'
;MINSNDNLKKAYTEGSFLRLFWEEQLKAASIKDARLIRWHPVMVKLCLNFKHLSSSAYHAMRRSGFIELPTERTLRDYVHYTSNKCGFQDTVHQQLLQEVD
;
A
#
# COMPACT_ATOMS: atom_id res chain seq x y z
N MET A 1 -10.12 -3.39 26.27
CA MET A 1 -9.85 -3.14 24.84
C MET A 1 -9.70 -4.48 24.12
N ILE A 2 -10.77 -5.26 24.09
CA ILE A 2 -10.89 -6.52 23.35
C ILE A 2 -11.93 -6.19 22.27
N ASN A 3 -11.64 -6.33 20.96
CA ASN A 3 -12.65 -6.66 19.90
C ASN A 3 -12.33 -6.22 18.46
N SER A 4 -11.46 -5.24 18.17
CA SER A 4 -11.33 -4.77 16.76
C SER A 4 -10.77 -5.84 15.82
N ASN A 5 -9.79 -6.62 16.31
CA ASN A 5 -9.10 -7.63 15.50
C ASN A 5 -9.98 -8.89 15.28
N ASP A 6 -10.75 -9.30 16.29
CA ASP A 6 -11.64 -10.47 16.19
C ASP A 6 -12.85 -10.20 15.30
N ASN A 7 -13.36 -8.96 15.28
CA ASN A 7 -14.40 -8.55 14.35
C ASN A 7 -13.89 -8.54 12.90
N LEU A 8 -12.64 -8.13 12.69
CA LEU A 8 -11.97 -8.14 11.39
C LEU A 8 -11.81 -9.55 10.82
N LYS A 9 -11.36 -10.49 11.66
CA LYS A 9 -11.21 -11.90 11.30
C LYS A 9 -12.54 -12.57 10.96
N LYS A 10 -13.64 -12.13 11.57
CA LYS A 10 -15.00 -12.60 11.24
C LYS A 10 -15.55 -11.97 9.96
N ALA A 11 -15.25 -10.70 9.71
CA ALA A 11 -15.80 -9.95 8.58
C ALA A 11 -15.11 -10.28 7.25
N TYR A 12 -13.82 -10.62 7.27
CA TYR A 12 -13.03 -10.86 6.07
C TYR A 12 -12.26 -12.18 6.12
N THR A 13 -12.34 -12.94 5.03
CA THR A 13 -11.63 -14.21 4.84
C THR A 13 -10.11 -14.02 4.92
N GLU A 14 -9.41 -15.06 5.38
CA GLU A 14 -7.95 -15.12 5.39
C GLU A 14 -7.37 -14.96 3.97
N GLY A 15 -6.33 -14.13 3.84
CA GLY A 15 -5.70 -13.82 2.56
C GLY A 15 -6.41 -12.73 1.73
N SER A 16 -7.57 -12.23 2.16
CA SER A 16 -8.24 -11.11 1.47
C SER A 16 -7.44 -9.81 1.61
N PHE A 17 -7.38 -9.04 0.52
CA PHE A 17 -6.79 -7.70 0.54
C PHE A 17 -7.44 -6.78 1.58
N LEU A 18 -8.76 -6.87 1.76
CA LEU A 18 -9.49 -6.03 2.71
C LEU A 18 -9.08 -6.33 4.16
N ARG A 19 -8.84 -7.60 4.47
CA ARG A 19 -8.32 -8.00 5.79
C ARG A 19 -6.94 -7.39 6.03
N LEU A 20 -6.03 -7.55 5.07
CA LEU A 20 -4.68 -6.98 5.13
C LEU A 20 -4.70 -5.45 5.28
N PHE A 21 -5.56 -4.78 4.51
CA PHE A 21 -5.72 -3.33 4.55
C PHE A 21 -6.04 -2.86 5.97
N TRP A 22 -7.07 -3.44 6.58
CA TRP A 22 -7.51 -3.05 7.91
C TRP A 22 -6.53 -3.46 9.01
N GLU A 23 -5.84 -4.59 8.89
CA GLU A 23 -4.76 -4.98 9.80
C GLU A 23 -3.63 -3.94 9.79
N GLU A 24 -3.22 -3.47 8.62
CA GLU A 24 -2.22 -2.42 8.48
C GLU A 24 -2.72 -1.05 8.96
N GLN A 25 -4.01 -0.73 8.80
CA GLN A 25 -4.61 0.49 9.37
C GLN A 25 -4.61 0.46 10.91
N LEU A 26 -4.99 -0.66 11.53
CA LEU A 26 -4.96 -0.81 12.98
C LEU A 26 -3.52 -0.70 13.52
N LYS A 27 -2.57 -1.32 12.83
CA LYS A 27 -1.14 -1.21 13.14
C LYS A 27 -0.68 0.25 13.07
N ALA A 28 -1.02 0.97 11.99
CA ALA A 28 -0.67 2.37 11.84
C ALA A 28 -1.28 3.23 12.96
N ALA A 29 -2.55 3.02 13.29
CA ALA A 29 -3.25 3.74 14.37
C ALA A 29 -2.67 3.44 15.76
N SER A 30 -2.13 2.24 15.98
CA SER A 30 -1.52 1.87 17.27
C SER A 30 -0.14 2.49 17.51
N ILE A 31 0.55 2.89 16.45
CA ILE A 31 1.91 3.40 16.50
C ILE A 31 1.86 4.93 16.64
N LYS A 32 2.57 5.47 17.64
CA LYS A 32 2.61 6.93 17.87
C LYS A 32 3.41 7.70 16.82
N ASP A 33 4.44 7.07 16.25
CA ASP A 33 5.30 7.70 15.23
C ASP A 33 5.14 7.00 13.88
N ALA A 34 4.51 7.70 12.93
CA ALA A 34 4.26 7.20 11.58
C ALA A 34 5.55 6.81 10.82
N ARG A 35 6.72 7.33 11.22
CA ARG A 35 8.02 7.02 10.59
C ARG A 35 8.52 5.60 10.91
N LEU A 36 8.03 5.00 12.00
CA LEU A 36 8.43 3.66 12.44
C LEU A 36 7.58 2.56 11.80
N ILE A 37 6.53 2.92 11.06
CA ILE A 37 5.63 1.95 10.43
C ILE A 37 6.32 1.29 9.24
N ARG A 38 6.51 -0.02 9.33
CA ARG A 38 6.91 -0.86 8.20
C ARG A 38 5.66 -1.35 7.48
N TRP A 39 5.36 -0.75 6.35
CA TRP A 39 4.18 -1.07 5.55
C TRP A 39 4.32 -2.41 4.81
N HIS A 40 3.23 -3.15 4.70
CA HIS A 40 3.19 -4.34 3.85
C HIS A 40 3.38 -3.98 2.36
N PRO A 41 4.14 -4.76 1.56
CA PRO A 41 4.42 -4.42 0.16
C PRO A 41 3.18 -4.19 -0.71
N VAL A 42 2.11 -4.96 -0.50
CA VAL A 42 0.84 -4.80 -1.24
C VAL A 42 0.17 -3.45 -0.93
N MET A 43 0.27 -2.96 0.31
CA MET A 43 -0.24 -1.63 0.67
C MET A 43 0.56 -0.51 -0.01
N VAL A 44 1.88 -0.68 -0.09
CA VAL A 44 2.76 0.27 -0.80
C VAL A 44 2.41 0.30 -2.29
N LYS A 45 2.21 -0.86 -2.93
CA LYS A 45 1.77 -0.95 -4.32
C LYS A 45 0.44 -0.24 -4.57
N LEU A 46 -0.55 -0.43 -3.70
CA LEU A 46 -1.84 0.29 -3.79
C LEU A 46 -1.64 1.81 -3.70
N CYS A 47 -0.85 2.27 -2.72
CA CYS A 47 -0.61 3.69 -2.53
C CYS A 47 0.14 4.33 -3.71
N LEU A 48 1.10 3.61 -4.31
CA LEU A 48 1.76 4.01 -5.54
C LEU A 48 0.75 4.15 -6.68
N ASN A 49 -0.15 3.16 -6.85
CA ASN A 49 -1.19 3.21 -7.87
C ASN A 49 -2.08 4.45 -7.70
N PHE A 50 -2.56 4.74 -6.48
CA PHE A 50 -3.33 5.94 -6.21
C PHE A 50 -2.56 7.23 -6.50
N LYS A 51 -1.27 7.28 -6.15
CA LYS A 51 -0.43 8.44 -6.45
C LYS A 51 -0.23 8.64 -7.96
N HIS A 52 -0.07 7.55 -8.71
CA HIS A 52 0.07 7.58 -10.16
C HIS A 52 -1.23 7.99 -10.86
N LEU A 53 -2.39 7.56 -10.34
CA LEU A 53 -3.70 8.00 -10.84
C LEU A 53 -3.95 9.48 -10.56
N SER A 54 -3.76 9.92 -9.31
CA SER A 54 -3.87 11.33 -8.94
C SER A 54 -3.11 11.64 -7.67
N SER A 55 -1.98 12.34 -7.81
CA SER A 55 -1.16 12.75 -6.67
C SER A 55 -1.91 13.73 -5.75
N SER A 56 -2.72 14.64 -6.29
CA SER A 56 -3.51 15.59 -5.49
C SER A 56 -4.56 14.87 -4.64
N ALA A 57 -5.25 13.88 -5.20
CA ALA A 57 -6.21 13.05 -4.47
C ALA A 57 -5.53 12.25 -3.35
N TYR A 58 -4.35 11.68 -3.62
CA TYR A 58 -3.56 10.98 -2.60
C TYR A 58 -3.21 11.89 -1.41
N HIS A 59 -2.74 13.11 -1.68
CA HIS A 59 -2.43 14.09 -0.63
C HIS A 59 -3.68 14.57 0.12
N ALA A 60 -4.83 14.68 -0.55
CA ALA A 60 -6.10 15.02 0.10
C ALA A 60 -6.55 13.91 1.06
N MET A 61 -6.54 12.65 0.61
CA MET A 61 -6.90 11.49 1.43
C MET A 61 -5.97 11.30 2.63
N ARG A 62 -4.65 11.50 2.44
CA ARG A 62 -3.69 11.42 3.54
C ARG A 62 -3.89 12.55 4.56
N ARG A 63 -4.16 13.78 4.09
CA ARG A 63 -4.36 14.94 4.98
C ARG A 63 -5.69 14.92 5.71
N SER A 64 -6.70 14.24 5.18
CA SER A 64 -8.01 14.13 5.85
C SER A 64 -7.94 13.32 7.14
N GLY A 65 -6.90 12.49 7.33
CA GLY A 65 -6.75 11.64 8.50
C GLY A 65 -7.79 10.51 8.59
N PHE A 66 -8.61 10.34 7.55
CA PHE A 66 -9.60 9.26 7.49
C PHE A 66 -8.92 7.89 7.31
N ILE A 67 -7.81 7.85 6.57
CA ILE A 67 -7.00 6.66 6.34
C ILE A 67 -5.55 7.01 6.63
N GLU A 68 -4.89 6.16 7.42
CA GLU A 68 -3.46 6.26 7.63
C GLU A 68 -2.73 5.77 6.38
N LEU A 69 -2.01 6.68 5.73
CA LEU A 69 -1.30 6.39 4.49
C LEU A 69 0.20 6.69 4.63
N PRO A 70 1.06 5.93 3.92
CA PRO A 70 2.48 6.21 3.84
C PRO A 70 2.77 7.67 3.46
N THR A 71 3.91 8.17 3.91
CA THR A 71 4.34 9.50 3.49
C THR A 71 4.85 9.48 2.05
N GLU A 72 4.85 10.64 1.39
CA GLU A 72 5.44 10.74 0.05
C GLU A 72 6.93 10.34 0.04
N ARG A 73 7.66 10.66 1.11
CA ARG A 73 9.06 10.25 1.25
C ARG A 73 9.16 8.72 1.23
N THR A 74 8.34 8.05 2.05
CA THR A 74 8.27 6.59 2.10
C THR A 74 7.94 6.01 0.72
N LEU A 75 6.95 6.57 0.01
CA LEU A 75 6.61 6.08 -1.33
C LEU A 75 7.76 6.22 -2.32
N ARG A 76 8.50 7.34 -2.28
CA ARG A 76 9.63 7.60 -3.19
C ARG A 76 10.70 6.53 -3.10
N ASP A 77 10.94 6.00 -1.90
CA ASP A 77 11.92 4.91 -1.69
C ASP A 77 11.52 3.62 -2.44
N TYR A 78 10.22 3.42 -2.71
CA TYR A 78 9.70 2.26 -3.44
C TYR A 78 9.46 2.50 -4.94
N VAL A 79 9.49 3.75 -5.41
CA VAL A 79 9.28 4.08 -6.84
C VAL A 79 10.36 3.44 -7.72
N HIS A 80 11.58 3.31 -7.21
CA HIS A 80 12.73 2.80 -7.97
C HIS A 80 12.79 1.26 -8.04
N TYR A 81 11.75 0.55 -7.58
CA TYR A 81 11.70 -0.91 -7.69
C TYR A 81 11.83 -1.39 -9.14
N THR A 82 11.25 -0.65 -10.09
CA THR A 82 11.45 -0.86 -11.52
C THR A 82 12.45 0.16 -12.05
N SER A 83 13.65 -0.29 -12.42
CA SER A 83 14.61 0.55 -13.12
C SER A 83 14.13 0.78 -14.55
N ASN A 84 13.57 1.97 -14.82
CA ASN A 84 13.16 2.33 -16.17
C ASN A 84 14.41 2.65 -17.01
N LYS A 85 14.63 1.89 -18.08
CA LYS A 85 15.67 2.13 -19.08
C LYS A 85 15.01 2.51 -20.40
N CYS A 86 15.73 3.29 -21.22
CA CYS A 86 15.28 3.56 -22.58
C CYS A 86 15.32 2.27 -23.41
N GLY A 87 14.30 2.03 -24.22
CA GLY A 87 14.18 0.85 -25.07
C GLY A 87 13.29 -0.25 -24.49
N PHE A 88 13.35 -1.43 -25.10
CA PHE A 88 12.58 -2.59 -24.69
C PHE A 88 13.17 -3.20 -23.41
N GLN A 89 12.32 -3.50 -22.43
CA GLN A 89 12.72 -4.09 -21.16
C GLN A 89 12.21 -5.52 -21.07
N ASP A 90 13.10 -6.49 -21.37
CA ASP A 90 12.76 -7.92 -21.37
C ASP A 90 12.14 -8.37 -20.06
N THR A 91 12.65 -7.88 -18.93
CA THR A 91 12.17 -8.24 -17.58
C THR A 91 10.72 -7.82 -17.34
N VAL A 92 10.36 -6.62 -17.79
CA VAL A 92 8.99 -6.09 -17.63
C VAL A 92 8.05 -6.83 -18.58
N HIS A 93 8.50 -7.11 -19.81
CA HIS A 93 7.70 -7.87 -20.76
C HIS A 93 7.38 -9.29 -20.26
N GLN A 94 8.37 -9.98 -19.69
CA GLN A 94 8.17 -11.31 -19.10
C GLN A 94 7.21 -11.27 -17.90
N GLN A 95 7.32 -10.26 -17.03
CA GLN A 95 6.39 -10.06 -15.91
C GLN A 95 4.96 -9.83 -16.39
N LEU A 96 4.78 -9.02 -17.43
CA LEU A 96 3.45 -8.75 -18.01
C LEU A 96 2.83 -10.00 -18.63
N LEU A 97 3.62 -10.85 -19.29
CA LEU A 97 3.13 -12.13 -19.82
C LEU A 97 2.69 -13.08 -18.68
N GLN A 98 3.47 -13.16 -17.60
CA GLN A 98 3.14 -13.99 -16.44
C GLN A 98 1.89 -13.55 -15.67
N GLU A 99 1.50 -12.27 -15.74
CA GLU A 99 0.31 -11.75 -15.06
C GLU A 99 -0.98 -11.96 -15.86
N VAL A 100 -0.89 -12.21 -17.16
CA VAL A 100 -2.04 -12.39 -18.07
C VAL A 100 -2.47 -13.85 -18.20
N ASP A 101 -1.52 -14.79 -18.01
CA ASP A 101 -1.76 -16.24 -17.94
C ASP A 101 -2.31 -16.68 -16.57
#